data_AF-A0A1B8D067-F1
#
_entry.id   AF-A0A1B8D067-F1
#
_cell.length_a   1.000
_cell.length_b   1.000
_cell.length_c   1.000
_cell.angle_alpha   90.00
_cell.angle_beta   90.00
_cell.angle_gamma   90.00
#
_symmetry.space_group_name_H-M   'P 1'
#
loop_
_entity.id
_entity.type
_entity.pdbx_description
1 polymer ?
#
loop_
_entity_poly.entity_id
_entity_poly.type
_entity_poly.pdbx_seq_one_letter_code
_entity_poly.pdbx_strand_id
1 'polypeptide(L)'
;MPAQPISPPYPIDKSSAVNIDFNGDEYLLRWDGDWRETPDLTSFPHVDNATVTLIPQSERVKELWATSQVLAYGADSHIRILDSCGDKFSVCKVAINDRQRQLLQGEFSILRHLSSKDLPVVRINQEPLADEQGIFGFRMERLSNIDIGVAAEYIPEVAKAFEEVHLTGVVHYDISPSNIMLNQMRKVTIIDFGRAGYIGQEVPSIKAVGKPKEKEIYSVESDNVSLEIVNAI
;
A
#
# COMPACT_ATOMS: atom_id res chain seq x y z
N MET A 1 -19.41 13.61 -0.65
CA MET A 1 -19.04 12.52 0.29
C MET A 1 -18.43 13.16 1.53
N PRO A 2 -18.46 12.53 2.72
CA PRO A 2 -17.74 13.07 3.87
C PRO A 2 -16.25 13.17 3.54
N ALA A 3 -15.56 14.14 4.16
CA ALA A 3 -14.10 14.21 4.08
C ALA A 3 -13.48 12.97 4.72
N GLN A 4 -12.51 12.36 4.02
CA GLN A 4 -11.90 11.10 4.42
C GLN A 4 -10.38 11.24 4.46
N PRO A 5 -9.72 10.87 5.58
CA PRO A 5 -8.27 10.76 5.59
C PRO A 5 -7.77 9.74 4.56
N ILE A 6 -6.67 10.06 3.89
CA ILE A 6 -5.95 9.18 2.95
C ILE A 6 -4.49 8.96 3.38
N SER A 7 -4.14 9.38 4.60
CA SER A 7 -2.85 9.09 5.22
C SER A 7 -3.02 8.94 6.74
N PRO A 8 -2.09 8.25 7.42
CA PRO A 8 -1.90 8.45 8.86
C PRO A 8 -1.48 9.91 9.14
N PRO A 9 -1.70 10.42 10.36
CA PRO A 9 -1.08 11.67 10.79
C PRO A 9 0.45 11.59 10.71
N TYR A 10 1.09 12.62 10.20
CA TYR A 10 2.55 12.74 10.13
C TYR A 10 3.02 14.16 10.49
N PRO A 11 4.25 14.31 11.00
CA PRO A 11 4.73 15.62 11.43
C PRO A 11 5.14 16.49 10.24
N ILE A 12 4.76 17.77 10.29
CA ILE A 12 5.33 18.84 9.46
C ILE A 12 5.78 19.95 10.40
N ASP A 13 7.10 20.09 10.56
CA ASP A 13 7.74 20.94 11.57
C ASP A 13 7.28 20.60 12.99
N LYS A 14 6.52 21.51 13.63
CA LYS A 14 5.96 21.34 14.98
C LYS A 14 4.48 20.92 14.96
N SER A 15 3.87 20.87 13.79
CA SER A 15 2.45 20.59 13.61
C SER A 15 2.23 19.16 13.14
N SER A 16 1.05 18.63 13.44
CA SER A 16 0.54 17.39 12.85
C SER A 16 -0.10 17.70 11.50
N ALA A 17 -0.03 16.75 10.57
CA ALA A 17 -0.62 16.88 9.25
C ALA A 17 -1.26 15.57 8.79
N VAL A 18 -2.29 15.68 7.95
CA VAL A 18 -2.95 14.55 7.32
C VAL A 18 -3.46 14.96 5.93
N ASN A 19 -3.39 14.04 4.97
CA ASN A 19 -4.00 14.25 3.65
C ASN A 19 -5.46 13.79 3.71
N ILE A 20 -6.34 14.61 3.13
CA ILE A 20 -7.79 14.40 3.13
C ILE A 20 -8.28 14.36 1.69
N ASP A 21 -9.07 13.35 1.35
CA ASP A 21 -9.93 13.33 0.17
C ASP A 21 -11.25 14.03 0.49
N PHE A 22 -11.61 15.02 -0.33
CA PHE A 22 -12.92 15.64 -0.25
C PHE A 22 -13.37 16.17 -1.61
N ASN A 23 -14.56 15.78 -2.05
CA ASN A 23 -15.20 16.25 -3.29
C ASN A 23 -14.32 16.14 -4.55
N GLY A 24 -13.50 15.09 -4.65
CA GLY A 24 -12.65 14.85 -5.82
C GLY A 24 -11.32 15.61 -5.81
N ASP A 25 -11.02 16.30 -4.71
CA ASP A 25 -9.75 17.00 -4.49
C ASP A 25 -9.01 16.41 -3.27
N GLU A 26 -7.71 16.65 -3.23
CA GLU A 26 -6.86 16.33 -2.09
C GLU A 26 -6.46 17.59 -1.33
N TYR A 27 -6.53 17.53 -0.01
CA TYR A 27 -6.19 18.61 0.88
C TYR A 27 -5.18 18.18 1.93
N LEU A 28 -4.28 19.09 2.30
CA LEU A 28 -3.44 18.97 3.48
C LEU A 28 -4.13 19.68 4.65
N LEU A 29 -4.54 18.92 5.65
CA LEU A 29 -5.00 19.44 6.93
C LEU A 29 -3.81 19.47 7.91
N ARG A 30 -3.53 20.64 8.49
CA ARG A 30 -2.48 20.84 9.51
C ARG A 30 -3.06 21.40 10.80
N TRP A 31 -2.67 20.87 11.94
CA TRP A 31 -3.08 21.37 13.25
C TRP A 31 -1.96 21.23 14.29
N ASP A 32 -2.04 22.05 15.33
CA ASP A 32 -1.18 21.93 16.50
C ASP A 32 -1.93 21.17 17.60
N GLY A 33 -1.26 20.23 18.28
CA GLY A 33 -1.89 19.42 19.34
C GLY A 33 -1.46 17.96 19.33
N ASP A 34 -2.21 17.11 20.03
CA ASP A 34 -1.98 15.66 20.00
C ASP A 34 -2.29 15.13 18.59
N TRP A 35 -1.30 14.50 17.97
CA TRP A 35 -1.42 13.90 16.63
C TRP A 35 -2.44 12.75 16.59
N ARG A 36 -2.79 12.18 17.75
CA ARG A 36 -3.82 11.14 17.88
C ARG A 36 -5.24 11.68 17.83
N GLU A 37 -5.41 12.98 18.06
CA GLU A 37 -6.70 13.65 18.04
C GLU A 37 -6.85 14.38 16.71
N THR A 38 -7.38 13.67 15.70
CA THR A 38 -7.70 14.27 14.40
C THR A 38 -8.83 15.29 14.57
N PRO A 39 -8.70 16.51 14.01
CA PRO A 39 -9.76 17.52 14.06
C PRO A 39 -11.09 17.04 13.48
N ASP A 40 -12.20 17.64 13.93
CA ASP A 40 -13.53 17.34 13.37
C ASP A 40 -13.61 17.77 11.90
N LEU A 41 -14.06 16.85 11.05
CA LEU A 41 -14.20 17.04 9.61
C LEU A 41 -15.65 17.21 9.15
N THR A 42 -16.63 17.29 10.07
CA THR A 42 -18.06 17.40 9.71
C THR A 42 -18.37 18.62 8.85
N SER A 43 -17.64 19.73 9.04
CA SER A 43 -17.82 20.99 8.30
C SER A 43 -16.71 21.26 7.27
N PHE A 44 -15.95 20.23 6.90
CA PHE A 44 -14.83 20.36 5.95
C PHE A 44 -15.28 21.03 4.63
N PRO A 45 -14.51 21.98 4.06
CA PRO A 45 -13.11 22.31 4.36
C PRO A 45 -12.89 23.30 5.51
N HIS A 46 -13.95 23.71 6.23
CA HIS A 46 -13.78 24.52 7.44
C HIS A 46 -13.45 23.61 8.64
N VAL A 47 -12.31 23.87 9.28
CA VAL A 47 -11.85 23.12 10.45
C VAL A 47 -11.32 24.10 11.49
N ASP A 48 -11.84 24.03 12.71
CA ASP A 48 -11.43 24.90 13.81
C ASP A 48 -9.97 24.65 14.22
N ASN A 49 -9.23 25.73 14.47
CA ASN A 49 -7.83 25.71 14.93
C ASN A 49 -6.88 24.90 14.02
N ALA A 50 -7.21 24.77 12.74
CA ALA A 50 -6.40 24.06 11.77
C ALA A 50 -6.28 24.84 10.46
N THR A 51 -5.28 24.50 9.65
CA THR A 51 -5.09 25.02 8.30
C THR A 51 -5.44 23.93 7.30
N VAL A 52 -6.29 24.25 6.33
CA VAL A 52 -6.64 23.37 5.21
C VAL A 52 -6.10 23.97 3.92
N THR A 53 -5.24 23.24 3.23
CA THR A 53 -4.60 23.67 1.98
C THR A 53 -4.92 22.69 0.87
N LEU A 54 -5.48 23.17 -0.25
CA LEU A 54 -5.66 22.35 -1.45
C LEU A 54 -4.30 21.92 -2.00
N ILE A 55 -4.13 20.62 -2.29
CA ILE A 55 -2.96 20.08 -2.96
C ILE A 55 -3.24 20.05 -4.47
N PRO A 56 -2.50 20.80 -5.30
CA PRO A 56 -2.67 20.72 -6.75
C PRO A 56 -2.33 19.33 -7.28
N GLN A 57 -3.27 18.73 -8.01
CA GLN A 57 -3.12 17.42 -8.62
C GLN A 57 -3.04 17.54 -10.16
N SER A 58 -2.36 16.57 -10.78
CA SER A 58 -2.37 16.40 -12.24
C SER A 58 -3.77 16.00 -12.71
N GLU A 59 -4.08 16.22 -14.00
CA GLU A 59 -5.38 15.83 -14.56
C GLU A 59 -5.62 14.32 -14.44
N ARG A 60 -4.57 13.50 -14.57
CA ARG A 60 -4.64 12.04 -14.39
C ARG A 60 -5.03 11.63 -12.97
N VAL A 61 -4.57 12.36 -11.96
CA VAL A 61 -4.93 12.11 -10.56
C VAL A 61 -6.36 12.55 -10.29
N LYS A 62 -6.78 13.72 -10.80
CA LYS A 62 -8.17 14.20 -10.69
C LYS A 62 -9.17 13.24 -11.34
N GLU A 63 -8.86 12.70 -12.52
CA GLU A 63 -9.67 11.68 -13.18
C GLU A 63 -9.88 10.45 -12.29
N LEU A 64 -8.82 9.99 -11.61
CA LEU A 64 -8.92 8.88 -10.67
C LEU A 64 -9.79 9.24 -9.46
N TRP A 65 -9.59 10.41 -8.86
CA TRP A 65 -10.38 10.87 -7.72
C TRP A 65 -11.87 10.97 -8.06
N ALA A 66 -12.20 11.46 -9.26
CA ALA A 66 -13.57 11.61 -9.74
C ALA A 66 -14.27 10.27 -10.06
N THR A 67 -13.54 9.17 -10.15
CA THR A 67 -14.06 7.85 -10.58
C THR A 67 -13.77 6.74 -9.57
N SER A 68 -13.37 7.10 -8.35
CA SER A 68 -13.04 6.13 -7.30
C SER A 68 -13.23 6.67 -5.90
N GLN A 69 -13.43 5.75 -4.96
CA GLN A 69 -13.63 6.04 -3.55
C GLN A 69 -12.47 5.50 -2.71
N VAL A 70 -12.14 6.19 -1.63
CA VAL A 70 -11.14 5.73 -0.66
C VAL A 70 -11.66 4.47 0.04
N LEU A 71 -10.81 3.44 0.11
CA LEU A 71 -11.09 2.20 0.82
C LEU A 71 -10.30 2.12 2.13
N ALA A 72 -9.00 2.44 2.07
CA ALA A 72 -8.08 2.31 3.19
C ALA A 72 -6.83 3.18 2.95
N TYR A 73 -6.04 3.41 3.99
CA TYR A 73 -4.74 4.07 3.86
C TYR A 73 -3.72 3.49 4.83
N GLY A 74 -2.44 3.67 4.50
CA GLY A 74 -1.30 3.27 5.30
C GLY A 74 -0.15 4.26 5.17
N ALA A 75 0.99 3.96 5.79
CA ALA A 75 2.14 4.87 5.80
C ALA A 75 2.74 5.11 4.40
N ASP A 76 2.68 4.10 3.53
CA ASP A 76 3.39 4.10 2.25
C ASP A 76 2.47 4.26 1.02
N SER A 77 1.15 4.22 1.20
CA SER A 77 0.16 4.46 0.13
C SER A 77 -1.26 4.52 0.69
N HIS A 78 -2.24 4.81 -0.18
CA HIS A 78 -3.65 4.54 0.10
C HIS A 78 -4.30 3.70 -1.00
N ILE A 79 -5.42 3.08 -0.64
CA ILE A 79 -6.20 2.18 -1.47
C ILE A 79 -7.51 2.85 -1.86
N ARG A 80 -7.82 2.81 -3.16
CA ARG A 80 -9.09 3.28 -3.72
C ARG A 80 -9.79 2.15 -4.46
N ILE A 81 -11.11 2.22 -4.61
CA ILE A 81 -11.91 1.33 -5.46
C ILE A 81 -12.57 2.16 -6.56
N LEU A 82 -12.41 1.74 -7.81
CA LEU A 82 -13.09 2.35 -8.96
C LEU A 82 -14.61 2.16 -8.86
N ASP A 83 -15.39 3.22 -9.13
CA ASP A 83 -16.87 3.17 -9.11
C ASP A 83 -17.42 2.21 -10.18
N SER A 84 -16.72 2.12 -11.31
CA SER A 84 -17.00 1.18 -12.40
C SER A 84 -15.67 0.69 -12.98
N CYS A 85 -15.58 -0.60 -13.26
CA CYS A 85 -14.39 -1.19 -13.85
C CYS A 85 -14.80 -2.22 -14.92
N GLY A 86 -14.30 -2.04 -16.14
CA GLY A 86 -14.54 -2.97 -17.26
C GLY A 86 -13.62 -4.19 -17.27
N ASP A 87 -12.63 -4.23 -16.36
CA ASP A 87 -11.68 -5.32 -16.20
C ASP A 87 -11.67 -5.82 -14.74
N LYS A 88 -10.79 -6.78 -14.43
CA LYS A 88 -10.70 -7.40 -13.09
C LYS A 88 -9.91 -6.58 -12.06
N PHE A 89 -9.36 -5.43 -12.44
CA PHE A 89 -8.42 -4.63 -11.64
C PHE A 89 -9.09 -3.36 -11.09
N SER A 90 -10.11 -3.55 -10.25
CA SER A 90 -10.94 -2.46 -9.72
C SER A 90 -10.33 -1.74 -8.51
N VAL A 91 -9.26 -2.27 -7.92
CA VAL A 91 -8.60 -1.68 -6.75
C VAL A 91 -7.38 -0.89 -7.19
N CYS A 92 -7.15 0.29 -6.64
CA CYS A 92 -6.01 1.14 -6.95
C CYS A 92 -5.14 1.33 -5.71
N LYS A 93 -3.83 1.14 -5.81
CA LYS A 93 -2.84 1.54 -4.79
C LYS A 93 -2.17 2.83 -5.27
N VAL A 94 -2.21 3.88 -4.46
CA VAL A 94 -1.96 5.27 -4.89
C VAL A 94 -1.07 6.01 -3.88
N ALA A 95 -0.14 6.81 -4.39
CA ALA A 95 0.77 7.66 -3.62
C ALA A 95 0.23 9.09 -3.45
N ILE A 96 0.53 9.71 -2.32
CA ILE A 96 0.23 11.13 -2.03
C ILE A 96 1.46 12.05 -2.08
N ASN A 97 2.67 11.49 -2.22
CA ASN A 97 3.92 12.26 -2.29
C ASN A 97 5.04 11.49 -3.02
N ASP A 98 6.15 12.17 -3.30
CA ASP A 98 7.29 11.62 -4.05
C ASP A 98 7.92 10.38 -3.40
N ARG A 99 7.98 10.34 -2.06
CA ARG A 99 8.50 9.17 -1.33
C ARG A 99 7.65 7.94 -1.63
N GLN A 100 6.32 8.09 -1.56
CA GLN A 100 5.40 6.99 -1.86
C GLN A 100 5.41 6.63 -3.35
N ARG A 101 5.53 7.60 -4.27
CA ARG A 101 5.70 7.34 -5.70
C ARG A 101 6.91 6.45 -5.98
N GLN A 102 8.05 6.75 -5.34
CA GLN A 102 9.27 5.94 -5.46
C GLN A 102 9.07 4.50 -4.94
N LEU A 103 8.39 4.32 -3.81
CA LEU A 103 8.08 3.01 -3.27
C LEU A 103 7.15 2.21 -4.20
N LEU A 104 6.06 2.82 -4.67
CA LEU A 104 5.11 2.18 -5.57
C LEU A 104 5.72 1.84 -6.92
N GLN A 105 6.65 2.63 -7.45
CA GLN A 105 7.39 2.29 -8.66
C GLN A 105 8.22 1.01 -8.48
N GLY A 106 8.89 0.86 -7.34
CA GLY A 106 9.64 -0.35 -7.01
C GLY A 106 8.74 -1.56 -6.83
N GLU A 107 7.65 -1.40 -6.09
CA GLU A 107 6.64 -2.44 -5.88
C GLU A 107 6.01 -2.91 -7.20
N PHE A 108 5.56 -1.96 -8.03
CA PHE A 108 4.96 -2.24 -9.34
C PHE A 108 5.90 -3.04 -10.22
N SER A 109 7.19 -2.71 -10.20
CA SER A 109 8.22 -3.40 -10.99
C SER A 109 8.39 -4.87 -10.56
N ILE A 110 8.38 -5.13 -9.25
CA ILE A 110 8.43 -6.50 -8.69
C ILE A 110 7.15 -7.26 -9.02
N LEU A 111 5.98 -6.68 -8.74
CA LEU A 111 4.69 -7.31 -9.01
C LEU A 111 4.51 -7.61 -10.51
N ARG A 112 5.00 -6.74 -11.39
CA ARG A 112 4.98 -6.97 -12.84
C ARG A 112 5.87 -8.13 -13.25
N HIS A 113 7.06 -8.24 -12.66
CA HIS A 113 7.95 -9.39 -12.86
C HIS A 113 7.29 -10.69 -12.42
N LEU A 114 6.67 -10.70 -11.23
CA LEU A 114 6.02 -11.87 -10.66
C LEU A 114 4.73 -12.24 -11.41
N SER A 115 3.95 -11.28 -11.90
CA SER A 115 2.68 -11.50 -12.63
C SER A 115 2.83 -12.35 -13.91
N SER A 116 4.05 -12.46 -14.44
CA SER A 116 4.36 -13.31 -15.61
C SER A 116 4.46 -14.80 -15.27
N LYS A 117 4.43 -15.13 -13.97
CA LYS A 117 4.61 -16.47 -13.41
C LYS A 117 3.30 -16.78 -12.67
N ASP A 118 2.79 -18.01 -12.79
CA ASP A 118 1.55 -18.44 -12.13
C ASP A 118 1.78 -18.60 -10.61
N LEU A 119 2.03 -17.48 -9.94
CA LEU A 119 2.40 -17.38 -8.54
C LEU A 119 1.21 -16.90 -7.69
N PRO A 120 1.17 -17.25 -6.40
CA PRO A 120 0.17 -16.79 -5.44
C PRO A 120 0.45 -15.35 -4.99
N VAL A 121 0.54 -14.42 -5.94
CA VAL A 121 0.73 -12.98 -5.70
C VAL A 121 -0.41 -12.19 -6.31
N VAL A 122 -0.70 -11.02 -5.74
CA VAL A 122 -1.75 -10.15 -6.27
C VAL A 122 -1.53 -9.83 -7.74
N ARG A 123 -2.57 -10.03 -8.55
CA ARG A 123 -2.52 -9.69 -9.97
C ARG A 123 -2.72 -8.20 -10.14
N ILE A 124 -1.84 -7.60 -10.95
CA ILE A 124 -1.89 -6.19 -11.29
C ILE A 124 -2.23 -5.96 -12.76
N ASN A 125 -2.83 -4.80 -13.04
CA ASN A 125 -2.91 -4.29 -14.40
C ASN A 125 -1.49 -3.94 -14.87
N GLN A 126 -1.15 -4.32 -16.10
CA GLN A 126 0.20 -4.10 -16.66
C GLN A 126 0.45 -2.64 -17.03
N GLU A 127 -0.60 -1.83 -17.13
CA GLU A 127 -0.52 -0.39 -17.30
C GLU A 127 -0.53 0.30 -15.93
N PRO A 128 0.55 1.02 -15.56
CA PRO A 128 0.58 1.78 -14.31
C PRO A 128 -0.34 2.99 -14.38
N LEU A 129 -0.69 3.53 -13.22
CA LEU A 129 -1.28 4.86 -13.11
C LEU A 129 -0.12 5.86 -13.08
N ALA A 130 -0.01 6.66 -14.14
CA ALA A 130 1.09 7.59 -14.32
C ALA A 130 0.60 8.96 -14.83
N ASP A 131 1.37 9.99 -14.48
CA ASP A 131 1.21 11.37 -14.92
C ASP A 131 2.57 11.94 -15.38
N GLU A 132 2.69 13.26 -15.54
CA GLU A 132 3.92 13.91 -16.01
C GLU A 132 5.11 13.73 -15.05
N GLN A 133 4.85 13.35 -13.79
CA GLN A 133 5.87 13.10 -12.75
C GLN A 133 6.20 11.61 -12.61
N GLY A 134 5.64 10.75 -13.46
CA GLY A 134 5.87 9.31 -13.46
C GLY A 134 4.75 8.52 -12.79
N ILE A 135 5.09 7.34 -12.25
CA ILE A 135 4.11 6.43 -11.66
C ILE A 135 3.64 6.99 -10.31
N PHE A 136 2.32 7.15 -10.18
CA PHE A 136 1.68 7.52 -8.91
C PHE A 136 0.86 6.40 -8.30
N GLY A 137 0.66 5.31 -9.02
CA GLY A 137 -0.05 4.14 -8.52
C GLY A 137 -0.15 3.03 -9.53
N PHE A 138 -0.92 2.02 -9.18
CA PHE A 138 -1.26 0.92 -10.08
C PHE A 138 -2.59 0.29 -9.68
N ARG A 139 -3.19 -0.43 -10.63
CA ARG A 139 -4.45 -1.15 -10.43
C ARG A 139 -4.19 -2.62 -10.12
N MET A 140 -4.99 -3.20 -9.24
CA MET A 140 -4.88 -4.58 -8.77
C MET A 140 -6.25 -5.24 -8.63
N GLU A 141 -6.26 -6.58 -8.62
CA GLU A 141 -7.48 -7.35 -8.44
C GLU A 141 -8.06 -7.18 -7.04
N ARG A 142 -9.36 -7.43 -6.91
CA ARG A 142 -10.03 -7.39 -5.61
C ARG A 142 -9.77 -8.67 -4.83
N LEU A 143 -9.32 -8.51 -3.59
CA LEU A 143 -9.04 -9.60 -2.65
C LEU A 143 -9.95 -9.50 -1.42
N SER A 144 -9.95 -10.57 -0.62
CA SER A 144 -10.72 -10.67 0.62
C SER A 144 -9.82 -11.10 1.77
N ASN A 145 -10.07 -10.58 2.97
CA ASN A 145 -9.33 -10.98 4.16
C ASN A 145 -9.60 -12.45 4.50
N ILE A 146 -8.62 -13.12 5.11
CA ILE A 146 -8.81 -14.42 5.72
C ILE A 146 -9.60 -14.23 7.03
N ASP A 147 -10.65 -15.02 7.22
CA ASP A 147 -11.36 -15.07 8.49
C ASP A 147 -10.49 -15.77 9.54
N ILE A 148 -10.33 -15.13 10.69
CA ILE A 148 -9.51 -15.62 11.81
C ILE A 148 -9.91 -17.04 12.24
N GLY A 149 -11.20 -17.39 12.14
CA GLY A 149 -11.71 -18.71 12.54
C GLY A 149 -11.20 -19.86 11.67
N VAL A 150 -10.69 -19.58 10.47
CA VAL A 150 -10.17 -20.57 9.52
C VAL A 150 -8.72 -20.30 9.11
N ALA A 151 -8.04 -19.33 9.75
CA ALA A 151 -6.70 -18.91 9.36
C ALA A 151 -5.68 -20.06 9.39
N ALA A 152 -5.79 -20.96 10.38
CA ALA A 152 -4.91 -22.12 10.51
C ALA A 152 -4.98 -23.09 9.31
N GLU A 153 -6.10 -23.14 8.59
CA GLU A 153 -6.27 -23.98 7.40
C GLU A 153 -5.35 -23.54 6.24
N TYR A 154 -4.94 -22.26 6.23
CA TYR A 154 -4.14 -21.67 5.17
C TYR A 154 -2.63 -21.71 5.43
N ILE A 155 -2.17 -22.03 6.65
CA ILE A 155 -0.74 -22.03 7.01
C ILE A 155 0.14 -22.80 6.01
N PRO A 156 -0.19 -24.05 5.60
CA PRO A 156 0.63 -24.77 4.62
C PRO A 156 0.67 -24.10 3.24
N GLU A 157 -0.43 -23.47 2.83
CA GLU A 157 -0.52 -22.75 1.55
C GLU A 157 0.30 -21.45 1.59
N VAL A 158 0.32 -20.76 2.73
CA VAL A 158 1.14 -19.56 2.97
C VAL A 158 2.62 -19.88 2.86
N ALA A 159 3.10 -20.91 3.57
CA ALA A 159 4.52 -21.27 3.53
C ALA A 159 4.97 -21.62 2.10
N LYS A 160 4.15 -22.41 1.39
CA LYS A 160 4.39 -22.76 -0.02
C LYS A 160 4.37 -21.52 -0.93
N ALA A 161 3.46 -20.59 -0.71
CA ALA A 161 3.35 -19.37 -1.51
C ALA A 161 4.62 -18.51 -1.44
N PHE A 162 5.19 -18.36 -0.24
CA PHE A 162 6.44 -17.62 -0.09
C PHE A 162 7.65 -18.38 -0.65
N GLU A 163 7.70 -19.71 -0.52
CA GLU A 163 8.72 -20.53 -1.17
C GLU A 163 8.72 -20.32 -2.70
N GLU A 164 7.54 -20.33 -3.33
CA GLU A 164 7.40 -20.08 -4.77
C GLU A 164 7.88 -18.67 -5.17
N VAL A 165 7.61 -17.65 -4.35
CA VAL A 165 8.14 -16.29 -4.55
C VAL A 165 9.67 -16.28 -4.42
N HIS A 166 10.23 -16.91 -3.39
CA HIS A 166 11.67 -16.97 -3.14
C HIS A 166 12.43 -17.66 -4.28
N LEU A 167 11.86 -18.71 -4.88
CA LEU A 167 12.43 -19.39 -6.05
C LEU A 167 12.59 -18.48 -7.27
N THR A 168 11.91 -17.33 -7.30
CA THR A 168 12.11 -16.30 -8.34
C THR A 168 13.26 -15.34 -8.08
N GLY A 169 13.92 -15.44 -6.91
CA GLY A 169 14.96 -14.52 -6.48
C GLY A 169 14.44 -13.27 -5.78
N VAL A 170 13.14 -13.20 -5.45
CA VAL A 170 12.51 -12.07 -4.74
C VAL A 170 12.36 -12.42 -3.25
N VAL A 171 12.68 -11.46 -2.39
CA VAL A 171 12.43 -11.49 -0.94
C VAL A 171 11.34 -10.45 -0.64
N HIS A 172 10.33 -10.82 0.14
CA HIS A 172 9.19 -9.95 0.45
C HIS A 172 9.56 -8.85 1.46
N TYR A 173 10.31 -9.22 2.49
CA TYR A 173 10.86 -8.32 3.52
C TYR A 173 9.83 -7.63 4.43
N ASP A 174 8.58 -8.09 4.40
CA ASP A 174 7.47 -7.55 5.20
C ASP A 174 6.36 -8.60 5.42
N ILE A 175 6.77 -9.83 5.73
CA ILE A 175 5.81 -10.92 5.93
C ILE A 175 5.03 -10.68 7.21
N SER A 176 3.71 -10.57 7.09
CA SER A 176 2.77 -10.42 8.19
C SER A 176 1.40 -10.99 7.81
N PRO A 177 0.53 -11.33 8.79
CA PRO A 177 -0.82 -11.84 8.48
C PRO A 177 -1.67 -10.87 7.66
N SER A 178 -1.46 -9.55 7.79
CA SER A 178 -2.16 -8.54 6.99
C SER A 178 -1.77 -8.53 5.51
N ASN A 179 -0.63 -9.15 5.17
CA ASN A 179 -0.13 -9.23 3.79
C ASN A 179 -0.51 -10.56 3.10
N ILE A 180 -1.41 -11.32 3.71
CA ILE A 180 -1.91 -12.60 3.21
C ILE A 180 -3.43 -12.50 3.07
N MET A 181 -3.91 -12.59 1.83
CA MET A 181 -5.33 -12.47 1.50
C MET A 181 -5.80 -13.64 0.63
N LEU A 182 -7.09 -13.67 0.32
CA LEU A 182 -7.71 -14.63 -0.59
C LEU A 182 -8.18 -13.94 -1.87
N ASN A 183 -7.84 -14.51 -3.01
CA ASN A 183 -8.44 -14.12 -4.29
C ASN A 183 -9.87 -14.67 -4.45
N GLN A 184 -10.50 -14.36 -5.58
CA GLN A 184 -11.87 -14.78 -5.90
C GLN A 184 -12.07 -16.31 -5.93
N MET A 185 -11.00 -17.08 -6.11
CA MET A 185 -11.00 -18.55 -6.07
C MET A 185 -10.72 -19.11 -4.68
N ARG A 186 -10.66 -18.27 -3.64
CA ARG A 186 -10.29 -18.62 -2.26
C ARG A 186 -8.89 -19.22 -2.13
N LYS A 187 -7.96 -18.80 -2.99
CA LYS A 187 -6.54 -19.18 -2.91
C LYS A 187 -5.73 -18.10 -2.23
N VAL A 188 -4.72 -18.52 -1.46
CA VAL A 188 -3.78 -17.60 -0.80
C VAL A 188 -3.14 -16.72 -1.86
N THR A 189 -3.08 -15.44 -1.54
CA THR A 189 -2.53 -14.40 -2.41
C THR A 189 -1.72 -13.45 -1.55
N ILE A 190 -0.43 -13.37 -1.81
CA ILE A 190 0.51 -12.46 -1.15
C ILE A 190 0.34 -11.06 -1.74
N ILE A 191 0.30 -10.06 -0.85
CA ILE A 191 0.16 -8.65 -1.19
C ILE A 191 1.29 -7.82 -0.59
N ASP A 192 1.37 -6.56 -0.99
CA ASP A 192 2.25 -5.53 -0.40
C ASP A 192 3.76 -5.81 -0.53
N PHE A 193 4.25 -5.76 -1.77
CA PHE A 193 5.67 -5.88 -2.09
C PHE A 193 6.41 -4.54 -1.94
N GLY A 194 5.87 -3.59 -1.17
CA GLY A 194 6.45 -2.24 -0.97
C GLY A 194 7.88 -2.29 -0.43
N ARG A 195 8.20 -3.28 0.40
CA ARG A 195 9.54 -3.51 0.96
C ARG A 195 10.37 -4.56 0.23
N ALA A 196 9.79 -5.24 -0.75
CA ALA A 196 10.44 -6.37 -1.40
C ALA A 196 11.68 -5.94 -2.21
N GLY A 197 12.56 -6.90 -2.47
CA GLY A 197 13.75 -6.73 -3.29
C GLY A 197 14.30 -8.05 -3.81
N TYR A 198 15.44 -8.01 -4.50
CA TYR A 198 16.07 -9.21 -5.03
C TYR A 198 17.17 -9.71 -4.09
N ILE A 199 17.28 -11.04 -3.95
CA ILE A 199 18.29 -11.69 -3.12
C ILE A 199 19.69 -11.15 -3.47
N GLY A 200 20.47 -10.84 -2.43
CA GLY A 200 21.85 -10.35 -2.58
C GLY A 200 21.98 -8.85 -2.86
N GLN A 201 20.87 -8.12 -3.04
CA GLN A 201 20.90 -6.65 -3.13
C GLN A 201 20.88 -5.99 -1.76
N GLU A 202 21.53 -4.82 -1.67
CA GLU A 202 21.43 -3.96 -0.49
C GLU A 202 20.01 -3.42 -0.35
N VAL A 203 19.46 -3.51 0.86
CA VAL A 203 18.13 -2.99 1.19
C VAL A 203 18.18 -1.46 1.12
N PRO A 204 17.39 -0.81 0.22
CA PRO A 204 17.39 0.64 0.14
C PRO A 204 16.92 1.27 1.44
N SER A 205 17.56 2.37 1.87
CA SER A 205 17.23 3.02 3.14
C SER A 205 15.76 3.46 3.26
N ILE A 206 15.11 3.78 2.13
CA ILE A 206 13.68 4.11 2.07
C ILE A 206 12.75 2.93 2.46
N LYS A 207 13.22 1.69 2.31
CA LYS A 207 12.52 0.43 2.63
C LYS A 207 12.90 -0.16 4.00
N ALA A 208 14.00 0.32 4.60
CA ALA A 208 14.51 -0.13 5.90
C ALA A 208 13.87 0.61 7.11
N VAL A 209 12.71 1.25 6.94
CA VAL A 209 12.04 1.99 8.03
C VAL A 209 11.70 1.03 9.17
N GLY A 210 12.17 1.34 10.39
CA GLY A 210 11.97 0.51 11.59
C GLY A 210 12.95 -0.66 11.74
N LYS A 211 13.92 -0.80 10.83
CA LYS A 211 14.98 -1.82 10.88
C LYS A 211 16.33 -1.19 11.27
N PRO A 212 17.31 -1.98 11.76
CA PRO A 212 18.66 -1.49 12.05
C PRO A 212 19.28 -0.74 10.85
N LYS A 213 20.06 0.31 11.12
CA LYS A 213 20.70 1.15 10.09
C LYS A 213 21.93 0.49 9.42
N GLU A 214 22.18 -0.78 9.68
CA GLU A 214 23.27 -1.50 9.04
C GLU A 214 22.93 -1.79 7.58
N LYS A 215 23.95 -2.07 6.77
CA LYS A 215 23.75 -2.49 5.39
C LYS A 215 23.14 -3.88 5.36
N GLU A 216 21.83 -3.94 5.42
CA GLU A 216 21.07 -5.17 5.26
C GLU A 216 21.10 -5.60 3.79
N ILE A 217 21.26 -6.90 3.56
CA ILE A 217 21.17 -7.54 2.26
C ILE A 217 19.90 -8.37 2.24
N TYR A 218 19.11 -8.29 1.17
CA TYR A 218 17.95 -9.17 1.04
C TYR A 218 18.37 -10.64 1.06
N SER A 219 17.86 -11.38 2.04
CA SER A 219 18.06 -12.82 2.21
C SER A 219 16.73 -13.50 2.52
N VAL A 220 16.58 -14.74 2.05
CA VAL A 220 15.41 -15.58 2.37
C VAL A 220 15.31 -15.85 3.87
N GLU A 221 16.43 -15.85 4.60
CA GLU A 221 16.45 -16.02 6.05
C GLU A 221 15.60 -14.97 6.77
N SER A 222 15.59 -13.72 6.29
CA SER A 222 14.78 -12.64 6.89
C SER A 222 13.27 -12.90 6.78
N ASP A 223 12.83 -13.47 5.66
CA ASP A 223 11.44 -13.88 5.43
C ASP A 223 11.11 -15.15 6.24
N ASN A 224 12.02 -16.12 6.32
CA ASN A 224 11.82 -17.36 7.07
C ASN A 224 11.60 -17.10 8.57
N VAL A 225 12.38 -16.20 9.17
CA VAL A 225 12.17 -15.77 10.58
C VAL A 225 10.77 -15.17 10.76
N SER A 226 10.32 -14.38 9.79
CA SER A 226 8.99 -13.76 9.84
C SER A 226 7.87 -14.80 9.65
N LEU A 227 8.09 -15.81 8.81
CA LEU A 227 7.17 -16.94 8.59
C LEU A 227 7.03 -17.83 9.83
N GLU A 228 8.11 -18.07 10.58
CA GLU A 228 8.04 -18.82 11.84
C GLU A 228 7.10 -18.13 12.84
N ILE A 229 7.12 -16.79 12.90
CA ILE A 229 6.22 -16.01 13.75
C ILE A 229 4.78 -16.12 13.27
N VAL A 230 4.54 -16.02 11.96
CA VAL A 230 3.19 -16.17 11.37
C VAL A 230 2.62 -17.57 11.61
N ASN A 231 3.46 -18.61 11.54
CA ASN A 231 3.06 -20.01 11.73
C ASN A 231 2.86 -20.39 13.21
N ALA A 232 3.31 -19.56 14.15
CA ALA A 232 3.18 -19.79 15.59
C ALA A 232 1.89 -19.23 16.20
N ILE A 233 1.05 -18.54 15.40
CA ILE A 233 -0.25 -17.96 15.77
C ILE A 233 -1.37 -18.96 15.52
#